data_AF-A0A834J730-F1
#
_entry.id   AF-A0A834J730-F1
#
_cell.length_a   1.000
_cell.length_b   1.000
_cell.length_c   1.000
_cell.angle_alpha   90.00
_cell.angle_beta   90.00
_cell.angle_gamma   90.00
#
_symmetry.space_group_name_H-M   'P 1'
#
loop_
_entity.id
_entity.type
_entity.pdbx_description
1 polymer ?
#
loop_
_entity_poly.entity_id
_entity_poly.type
_entity_poly.pdbx_seq_one_letter_code
_entity_poly.pdbx_strand_id
1 'polypeptide(L)'
;MAANDIKQTLRKLDFPYCAKEALARIEILCSRPGKQMDLQGDLMTEFIFGEIERPESPRYKILGNLVSLAIATQNKAILNATGIWMQQLGSTSSQSVGLARHVLNDYFVLTPKSIDKLKQLPVLASHFTANLLTAIGEVYEDKDPPTELLKLVGEWIDENPSLLLTPLMDNPALPSGGIPMTPITPIAGLFRWCILSPLRFDITVNGEQEDRKKSYSKIQQLLMDSVLRLKSSGTNKHAISAQHLAATVRVLTTTLQTCTNINSALRDLAMERLAQAVSAAMSANCIYGNKQELLALLQPLSYQHFLIEWTLQTYTSKTA
;
A
#
# COMPACT_ATOMS: atom_id res chain seq x y z
N MET A 1 -8.56 22.49 31.21
CA MET A 1 -7.64 21.38 31.45
C MET A 1 -6.41 21.62 30.60
N ALA A 2 -5.23 21.72 31.20
CA ALA A 2 -4.01 21.91 30.43
C ALA A 2 -3.65 20.60 29.70
N ALA A 3 -2.98 20.69 28.54
CA ALA A 3 -2.53 19.55 27.74
C ALA A 3 -1.78 18.49 28.59
N ASN A 4 -0.95 18.94 29.53
CA ASN A 4 -0.18 18.07 30.43
C ASN A 4 -1.05 17.31 31.45
N ASP A 5 -2.16 17.89 31.92
CA ASP A 5 -3.07 17.22 32.86
C ASP A 5 -3.74 16.01 32.20
N ILE A 6 -4.10 16.15 30.91
CA ILE A 6 -4.73 15.10 30.12
C ILE A 6 -3.73 13.95 29.93
N LYS A 7 -2.49 14.23 29.50
CA LYS A 7 -1.45 13.21 29.33
C LYS A 7 -1.14 12.49 30.64
N GLN A 8 -0.98 13.23 31.75
CA GLN A 8 -0.73 12.62 33.06
C GLN A 8 -1.89 11.74 33.53
N THR A 9 -3.14 12.08 33.21
CA THR A 9 -4.30 11.25 33.53
C THR A 9 -4.32 9.98 32.68
N LEU A 10 -4.03 10.09 31.39
CA LEU A 10 -4.01 8.95 30.48
C LEU A 10 -2.86 7.98 30.78
N ARG A 11 -1.69 8.47 31.23
CA ARG A 11 -0.56 7.63 31.68
C ARG A 11 -0.87 6.77 32.91
N LYS A 12 -1.91 7.12 33.69
CA LYS A 12 -2.35 6.34 34.86
C LYS A 12 -3.28 5.19 34.50
N LEU A 13 -3.78 5.15 33.26
CA LEU A 13 -4.70 4.13 32.79
C LEU A 13 -3.92 3.02 32.09
N ASP A 14 -4.30 1.78 32.37
CA ASP A 14 -3.81 0.64 31.59
C ASP A 14 -4.49 0.58 30.23
N PHE A 15 -3.82 -0.06 29.27
CA PHE A 15 -4.44 -0.41 28.00
C PHE A 15 -5.54 -1.47 28.20
N PRO A 16 -6.70 -1.40 27.52
CA PRO A 16 -7.10 -0.46 26.46
C PRO A 16 -7.76 0.84 26.92
N TYR A 17 -7.87 1.07 28.22
CA TYR A 17 -8.60 2.22 28.78
C TYR A 17 -7.91 3.55 28.47
N CYS A 18 -6.59 3.61 28.52
CA CYS A 18 -5.84 4.81 28.12
C CYS A 18 -6.12 5.20 26.67
N ALA A 19 -6.09 4.23 25.75
CA ALA A 19 -6.35 4.45 24.33
C ALA A 19 -7.82 4.83 24.09
N LYS A 20 -8.77 4.15 24.73
CA LYS A 20 -10.20 4.46 24.62
C LYS A 20 -10.53 5.87 25.15
N GLU A 21 -9.98 6.25 26.29
CA GLU A 21 -10.17 7.59 26.82
C GLU A 21 -9.46 8.63 25.94
N ALA A 22 -8.25 8.34 25.46
CA ALA A 22 -7.55 9.19 24.49
C ALA A 22 -8.39 9.40 23.22
N LEU A 23 -9.05 8.36 22.69
CA LEU A 23 -9.97 8.49 21.57
C LEU A 23 -11.16 9.40 21.88
N ALA A 24 -11.83 9.19 23.02
CA ALA A 24 -12.96 10.01 23.42
C ALA A 24 -12.55 11.49 23.54
N ARG A 25 -11.34 11.75 24.05
CA ARG A 25 -10.76 13.09 24.07
C ARG A 25 -10.53 13.59 22.65
N ILE A 26 -9.86 12.83 21.78
CA ILE A 26 -9.60 13.21 20.38
C ILE A 26 -10.91 13.52 19.65
N GLU A 27 -11.96 12.73 19.80
CA GLU A 27 -13.28 12.97 19.20
C GLU A 27 -13.90 14.31 19.62
N ILE A 28 -13.85 14.62 20.92
CA ILE A 28 -14.29 15.93 21.45
C ILE A 28 -13.44 17.06 20.86
N LEU A 29 -12.13 16.84 20.70
CA LEU A 29 -11.22 17.81 20.10
C LEU A 29 -11.46 17.99 18.60
N CYS A 30 -11.84 16.94 17.87
CA CYS A 30 -12.21 16.98 16.45
C CYS A 30 -13.51 17.75 16.22
N SER A 31 -14.43 17.70 17.19
CA SER A 31 -15.70 18.41 17.14
C SER A 31 -15.55 19.95 17.28
N ARG A 32 -14.33 20.45 17.55
CA ARG A 32 -14.04 21.87 17.75
C ARG A 32 -12.90 22.32 16.82
N PRO A 33 -13.20 22.95 15.67
CA PRO A 33 -12.16 23.30 14.70
C PRO A 33 -11.16 24.34 15.24
N GLY A 34 -9.86 24.07 15.07
CA GLY A 34 -8.82 25.10 14.93
C GLY A 34 -7.88 25.42 16.10
N LYS A 35 -7.98 24.80 17.30
CA LYS A 35 -7.11 25.22 18.45
C LYS A 35 -6.29 24.14 19.15
N GLN A 36 -6.42 22.86 18.79
CA GLN A 36 -5.76 21.77 19.53
C GLN A 36 -5.18 20.66 18.65
N MET A 37 -4.80 20.96 17.40
CA MET A 37 -4.17 19.96 16.49
C MET A 37 -2.90 19.37 17.09
N ASP A 38 -2.07 20.17 17.78
CA ASP A 38 -0.84 19.68 18.41
C ASP A 38 -1.13 18.70 19.56
N LEU A 39 -2.10 19.01 20.41
CA LEU A 39 -2.53 18.11 21.49
C LEU A 39 -3.16 16.82 20.92
N GLN A 40 -3.95 16.91 19.85
CA GLN A 40 -4.46 15.74 19.15
C GLN A 40 -3.31 14.87 18.63
N GLY A 41 -2.32 15.48 17.97
CA GLY A 41 -1.11 14.82 17.47
C GLY A 41 -0.33 14.09 18.56
N ASP A 42 -0.13 14.77 19.69
CA ASP A 42 0.59 14.22 20.83
C ASP A 42 -0.15 13.04 21.49
N LEU A 43 -1.47 13.18 21.71
CA LEU A 43 -2.28 12.13 22.33
C LEU A 43 -2.32 10.88 21.44
N MET A 44 -2.42 11.09 20.13
CA MET A 44 -2.35 10.01 19.16
C MET A 44 -1.00 9.30 19.20
N THR A 45 0.10 10.06 19.08
CA THR A 45 1.45 9.50 19.03
C THR A 45 1.76 8.70 20.29
N GLU A 46 1.36 9.20 21.46
CA GLU A 46 1.70 8.59 22.74
C GLU A 46 0.76 7.43 23.13
N PHE A 47 -0.56 7.64 23.09
CA PHE A 47 -1.53 6.70 23.69
C PHE A 47 -2.22 5.79 22.68
N ILE A 48 -2.20 6.15 21.39
CA ILE A 48 -2.81 5.34 20.31
C ILE A 48 -1.72 4.59 19.54
N PHE A 49 -0.63 5.28 19.17
CA PHE A 49 0.43 4.77 18.29
C PHE A 49 1.70 4.28 19.02
N GLY A 50 1.97 4.73 20.26
CA GLY A 50 3.29 4.72 20.88
C GLY A 50 3.78 3.45 21.59
N GLU A 51 3.05 2.33 21.59
CA GLU A 51 3.56 1.06 22.14
C GLU A 51 4.01 0.12 21.00
N ILE A 52 5.27 0.27 20.63
CA ILE A 52 5.94 -0.48 19.55
C ILE A 52 6.25 -1.94 19.96
N GLU A 53 6.16 -2.29 21.25
CA GLU A 53 6.76 -3.52 21.79
C GLU A 53 5.79 -4.65 22.18
N ARG A 54 4.48 -4.53 21.90
CA ARG A 54 3.49 -5.58 22.26
C ARG A 54 2.76 -6.15 21.03
N PRO A 55 3.25 -7.27 20.45
CA PRO A 55 2.78 -7.83 19.18
C PRO A 55 1.30 -8.27 19.14
N GLU A 56 0.65 -8.47 20.29
CA GLU A 56 -0.65 -9.16 20.36
C GLU A 56 -1.85 -8.25 20.67
N SER A 57 -1.68 -6.92 20.70
CA SER A 57 -2.76 -6.04 21.16
C SER A 57 -3.79 -5.72 20.07
N PRO A 58 -5.10 -5.68 20.39
CA PRO A 58 -6.18 -5.25 19.47
C PRO A 58 -6.15 -3.75 19.15
N ARG A 59 -5.00 -3.06 19.34
CA ARG A 59 -4.83 -1.61 19.15
C ARG A 59 -5.14 -1.16 17.73
N TYR A 60 -4.82 -1.95 16.72
CA TYR A 60 -5.15 -1.61 15.34
C TYR A 60 -6.67 -1.50 15.10
N LYS A 61 -7.52 -2.13 15.92
CA LYS A 61 -8.99 -1.97 15.83
C LYS A 61 -9.45 -0.64 16.39
N ILE A 62 -8.88 -0.23 17.52
CA ILE A 62 -9.12 1.09 18.14
C ILE A 62 -8.64 2.20 17.19
N LEU A 63 -7.44 2.02 16.64
CA LEU A 63 -6.90 2.88 15.61
C LEU A 63 -7.73 2.84 14.33
N GLY A 64 -8.21 1.67 13.91
CA GLY A 64 -9.11 1.50 12.78
C GLY A 64 -10.36 2.37 12.90
N ASN A 65 -11.04 2.30 14.05
CA ASN A 65 -12.21 3.13 14.32
C ASN A 65 -11.88 4.63 14.25
N LEU A 66 -10.73 5.04 14.83
CA LEU A 66 -10.26 6.42 14.79
C LEU A 66 -10.01 6.90 13.37
N VAL A 67 -9.34 6.07 12.56
CA VAL A 67 -9.02 6.37 11.16
C VAL A 67 -10.31 6.44 10.35
N SER A 68 -11.23 5.48 10.52
CA SER A 68 -12.54 5.52 9.86
C SER A 68 -13.34 6.77 10.22
N LEU A 69 -13.33 7.19 11.49
CA LEU A 69 -13.92 8.45 11.92
C LEU A 69 -13.19 9.66 11.32
N ALA A 70 -11.86 9.64 11.25
CA ALA A 70 -11.07 10.71 10.65
C ALA A 70 -11.31 10.85 9.14
N ILE A 71 -11.51 9.74 8.42
CA ILE A 71 -11.93 9.75 7.01
C ILE A 71 -13.33 10.38 6.89
N ALA A 72 -14.28 9.95 7.73
CA ALA A 72 -15.66 10.45 7.69
C ALA A 72 -15.75 11.94 8.02
N THR A 73 -14.95 12.41 8.98
CA THR A 73 -14.88 13.80 9.45
C THR A 73 -13.84 14.65 8.71
N GLN A 74 -13.12 14.08 7.75
CA GLN A 74 -12.05 14.73 6.98
C GLN A 74 -10.93 15.33 7.86
N ASN A 75 -10.59 14.67 8.97
CA ASN A 75 -9.53 15.14 9.87
C ASN A 75 -8.12 14.82 9.34
N LYS A 76 -7.54 15.81 8.65
CA LYS A 76 -6.19 15.71 8.07
C LYS A 76 -5.07 15.42 9.08
N ALA A 77 -5.15 15.94 10.32
CA ALA A 77 -4.10 15.73 11.32
C ALA A 77 -3.97 14.25 11.69
N ILE A 78 -5.11 13.61 11.96
CA ILE A 78 -5.16 12.20 12.33
C ILE A 78 -4.68 11.32 11.18
N LEU A 79 -5.16 11.60 9.96
CA LEU A 79 -4.77 10.84 8.79
C LEU A 79 -3.26 10.95 8.55
N ASN A 80 -2.71 12.16 8.54
CA ASN A 80 -1.27 12.36 8.36
C ASN A 80 -0.45 11.66 9.46
N ALA A 81 -0.81 11.81 10.74
CA ALA A 81 -0.14 11.13 11.84
C ALA A 81 -0.19 9.59 11.68
N THR A 82 -1.32 9.06 11.21
CA THR A 82 -1.47 7.65 10.88
C THR A 82 -0.53 7.24 9.74
N GLY A 83 -0.42 8.04 8.69
CA GLY A 83 0.51 7.79 7.59
C GLY A 83 1.97 7.70 8.05
N ILE A 84 2.38 8.64 8.91
CA ILE A 84 3.72 8.65 9.54
C ILE A 84 3.92 7.37 10.36
N TRP A 85 2.94 7.00 11.18
CA TRP A 85 2.99 5.78 11.98
C TRP A 85 3.12 4.51 11.10
N MET A 86 2.32 4.40 10.03
CA MET A 86 2.40 3.28 9.10
C MET A 86 3.80 3.18 8.47
N GLN A 87 4.39 4.31 8.07
CA GLN A 87 5.73 4.34 7.50
C GLN A 87 6.81 3.97 8.51
N GLN A 88 6.72 4.46 9.75
CA GLN A 88 7.68 4.17 10.82
C GLN A 88 7.69 2.68 11.21
N LEU A 89 6.50 2.07 11.32
CA LEU A 89 6.37 0.64 11.65
C LEU A 89 6.65 -0.27 10.44
N GLY A 90 6.53 0.29 9.23
CA GLY A 90 6.52 -0.44 7.97
C GLY A 90 5.10 -0.62 7.47
N SER A 91 4.82 -0.11 6.27
CA SER A 91 3.48 -0.14 5.68
C SER A 91 3.03 -1.55 5.27
N THR A 92 3.95 -2.51 5.21
CA THR A 92 3.69 -3.94 4.99
C THR A 92 3.64 -4.76 6.29
N SER A 93 3.81 -4.14 7.46
CA SER A 93 3.73 -4.82 8.77
C SER A 93 2.32 -5.36 9.05
N SER A 94 2.22 -6.37 9.93
CA SER A 94 0.93 -6.97 10.29
C SER A 94 -0.05 -5.95 10.89
N GLN A 95 0.45 -4.92 11.58
CA GLN A 95 -0.37 -3.85 12.16
C GLN A 95 -0.88 -2.89 11.09
N SER A 96 -0.03 -2.46 10.14
CA SER A 96 -0.43 -1.62 9.00
C SER A 96 -1.43 -2.33 8.10
N VAL A 97 -1.21 -3.62 7.82
CA VAL A 97 -2.13 -4.47 7.06
C VAL A 97 -3.43 -4.71 7.83
N GLY A 98 -3.37 -4.88 9.15
CA GLY A 98 -4.53 -4.99 10.04
C GLY A 98 -5.40 -3.73 10.02
N LEU A 99 -4.77 -2.55 10.06
CA LEU A 99 -5.45 -1.26 9.90
C LEU A 99 -6.11 -1.12 8.53
N ALA A 100 -5.38 -1.43 7.45
CA ALA A 100 -5.92 -1.36 6.10
C ALA A 100 -7.13 -2.30 5.93
N ARG A 101 -7.06 -3.51 6.46
CA ARG A 101 -8.18 -4.47 6.47
C ARG A 101 -9.39 -3.94 7.22
N HIS A 102 -9.18 -3.24 8.34
CA HIS A 102 -10.25 -2.63 9.12
C HIS A 102 -10.95 -1.51 8.31
N VAL A 103 -10.18 -0.58 7.75
CA VAL A 103 -10.73 0.52 6.92
C VAL A 103 -11.50 -0.06 5.72
N LEU A 104 -10.94 -1.05 5.02
CA LEU A 104 -11.63 -1.70 3.91
C LEU A 104 -12.93 -2.37 4.35
N ASN A 105 -12.94 -3.03 5.51
CA ASN A 105 -14.16 -3.64 6.05
C ASN A 105 -15.24 -2.58 6.34
N ASP A 106 -14.87 -1.44 6.93
CA ASP A 106 -15.83 -0.38 7.24
C ASP A 106 -16.48 0.21 5.98
N TYR A 107 -15.68 0.47 4.94
CA TYR A 107 -16.15 1.18 3.75
C TYR A 107 -16.67 0.28 2.64
N PHE A 108 -16.17 -0.96 2.50
CA PHE A 108 -16.61 -1.88 1.44
C PHE A 108 -17.59 -2.95 1.93
N VAL A 109 -17.63 -3.24 3.24
CA VAL A 109 -18.53 -4.26 3.81
C VAL A 109 -19.63 -3.64 4.65
N LEU A 110 -19.28 -2.82 5.65
CA LEU A 110 -20.26 -2.29 6.62
C LEU A 110 -21.03 -1.09 6.08
N THR A 111 -20.38 -0.17 5.37
CA THR A 111 -20.98 1.09 4.88
C THR A 111 -20.63 1.39 3.41
N PRO A 112 -21.02 0.55 2.45
CA PRO A 112 -20.69 0.72 1.02
C PRO A 112 -21.18 2.03 0.40
N LYS A 113 -22.22 2.65 0.97
CA LYS A 113 -22.71 3.98 0.53
C LYS A 113 -21.73 5.12 0.84
N SER A 114 -20.73 4.87 1.68
CA SER A 114 -19.75 5.86 2.13
C SER A 114 -18.42 5.80 1.37
N ILE A 115 -18.29 4.96 0.34
CA ILE A 115 -17.06 4.81 -0.46
C ILE A 115 -16.61 6.16 -1.06
N ASP A 116 -17.54 7.06 -1.37
CA ASP A 116 -17.22 8.40 -1.89
C ASP A 116 -16.35 9.23 -0.92
N LYS A 117 -16.38 8.94 0.39
CA LYS A 117 -15.49 9.58 1.37
C LYS A 117 -14.02 9.20 1.14
N LEU A 118 -13.76 8.03 0.56
CA LEU A 118 -12.41 7.58 0.24
C LEU A 118 -11.85 8.28 -1.01
N LYS A 119 -12.68 8.75 -1.93
CA LYS A 119 -12.22 9.42 -3.16
C LYS A 119 -11.37 10.66 -2.90
N GLN A 120 -11.66 11.40 -1.83
CA GLN A 120 -10.94 12.63 -1.47
C GLN A 120 -9.62 12.39 -0.72
N LEU A 121 -9.33 11.15 -0.31
CA LEU A 121 -8.15 10.86 0.53
C LEU A 121 -6.81 11.24 -0.09
N PRO A 122 -6.52 10.98 -1.38
CA PRO A 122 -5.25 11.38 -1.99
C PRO A 122 -4.98 12.88 -1.85
N VAL A 123 -6.03 13.71 -1.98
CA VAL A 123 -5.93 15.17 -1.88
C VAL A 123 -5.88 15.64 -0.42
N LEU A 124 -6.69 15.03 0.46
CA LEU A 124 -6.76 15.40 1.87
C LEU A 124 -5.47 15.04 2.63
N ALA A 125 -4.98 13.81 2.45
CA ALA A 125 -3.86 13.21 3.18
C ALA A 125 -3.09 12.24 2.26
N SER A 126 -2.33 12.78 1.31
CA SER A 126 -1.56 12.02 0.31
C SER A 126 -0.61 11.00 0.96
N HIS A 127 0.12 11.40 2.01
CA HIS A 127 1.08 10.54 2.69
C HIS A 127 0.43 9.34 3.38
N PHE A 128 -0.72 9.56 4.05
CA PHE A 128 -1.54 8.47 4.59
C PHE A 128 -2.04 7.56 3.48
N THR A 129 -2.59 8.15 2.42
CA THR A 129 -3.20 7.41 1.32
C THR A 129 -2.19 6.53 0.60
N ALA A 130 -0.97 7.00 0.39
CA ALA A 130 0.09 6.21 -0.21
C ALA A 130 0.50 5.03 0.69
N ASN A 131 0.70 5.26 2.00
CA ASN A 131 1.04 4.19 2.94
C ASN A 131 -0.10 3.17 3.11
N LEU A 132 -1.36 3.66 3.12
CA LEU A 132 -2.55 2.83 3.08
C LEU A 132 -2.60 1.99 1.81
N LEU A 133 -2.28 2.56 0.65
CA LEU A 133 -2.27 1.84 -0.62
C LEU A 133 -1.20 0.73 -0.64
N THR A 134 -0.01 0.98 -0.07
CA THR A 134 1.00 -0.07 0.15
C THR A 134 0.45 -1.21 1.00
N ALA A 135 -0.18 -0.89 2.14
CA ALA A 135 -0.78 -1.90 3.03
C ALA A 135 -1.94 -2.66 2.38
N ILE A 136 -2.79 -1.97 1.61
CA ILE A 136 -3.88 -2.58 0.82
C ILE A 136 -3.32 -3.58 -0.19
N GLY A 137 -2.17 -3.28 -0.81
CA GLY A 137 -1.46 -4.21 -1.67
C GLY A 137 -1.27 -5.58 -1.00
N GLU A 138 -0.83 -5.59 0.27
CA GLU A 138 -0.64 -6.80 1.07
C GLU A 138 -1.93 -7.44 1.59
N VAL A 139 -2.99 -6.66 1.84
CA VAL A 139 -4.31 -7.21 2.21
C VAL A 139 -4.82 -8.21 1.15
N TYR A 140 -4.48 -7.96 -0.11
CA TYR A 140 -4.85 -8.75 -1.29
C TYR A 140 -3.63 -9.40 -1.96
N GLU A 141 -2.66 -9.85 -1.16
CA GLU A 141 -1.51 -10.62 -1.67
C GLU A 141 -1.95 -11.88 -2.42
N ASP A 142 -2.75 -12.73 -1.76
CA ASP A 142 -3.15 -14.06 -2.28
C ASP A 142 -4.57 -14.12 -2.86
N LYS A 143 -5.29 -13.00 -2.86
CA LYS A 143 -6.70 -12.93 -3.29
C LYS A 143 -6.96 -11.68 -4.11
N ASP A 144 -8.06 -11.68 -4.86
CA ASP A 144 -8.42 -10.53 -5.67
C ASP A 144 -9.16 -9.44 -4.87
N PRO A 145 -8.80 -8.16 -5.06
CA PRO A 145 -9.58 -7.04 -4.55
C PRO A 145 -10.98 -6.98 -5.20
N PRO A 146 -11.99 -6.48 -4.46
CA PRO A 146 -13.30 -6.13 -5.03
C PRO A 146 -13.17 -5.17 -6.22
N THR A 147 -14.07 -5.26 -7.19
CA THR A 147 -14.06 -4.44 -8.41
C THR A 147 -14.12 -2.93 -8.09
N GLU A 148 -14.85 -2.57 -7.05
CA GLU A 148 -15.07 -1.21 -6.55
C GLU A 148 -13.78 -0.65 -5.97
N LEU A 149 -12.98 -1.50 -5.30
CA LEU A 149 -11.66 -1.11 -4.80
C LEU A 149 -10.69 -0.91 -5.97
N LEU A 150 -10.74 -1.76 -6.99
CA LEU A 150 -9.93 -1.58 -8.21
C LEU A 150 -10.27 -0.26 -8.92
N LYS A 151 -11.56 0.06 -9.04
CA LYS A 151 -12.02 1.34 -9.62
C LYS A 151 -11.53 2.53 -8.80
N LEU A 152 -11.70 2.50 -7.48
CA LEU A 152 -11.23 3.55 -6.57
C LEU A 152 -9.70 3.75 -6.65
N VAL A 153 -8.92 2.68 -6.61
CA VAL A 153 -7.46 2.75 -6.72
C VAL A 153 -7.05 3.27 -8.11
N GLY A 154 -7.73 2.83 -9.16
CA GLY A 154 -7.54 3.36 -10.50
C GLY A 154 -7.78 4.87 -10.57
N GLU A 155 -8.88 5.37 -10.01
CA GLU A 155 -9.20 6.80 -9.91
C GLU A 155 -8.14 7.57 -9.10
N TRP A 156 -7.74 7.04 -7.94
CA TRP A 156 -6.71 7.66 -7.09
C TRP A 156 -5.40 7.91 -7.85
N ILE A 157 -4.92 6.91 -8.60
CA ILE A 157 -3.65 7.00 -9.32
C ILE A 157 -3.77 7.89 -10.57
N ASP A 158 -4.89 7.78 -11.28
CA ASP A 158 -5.16 8.56 -12.50
C ASP A 158 -5.22 10.05 -12.19
N GLU A 159 -5.96 10.43 -11.14
CA GLU A 159 -6.10 11.82 -10.72
C GLU A 159 -4.88 12.34 -9.95
N ASN A 160 -4.14 11.47 -9.26
CA ASN A 160 -3.01 11.85 -8.41
C ASN A 160 -1.75 11.00 -8.70
N PRO A 161 -1.07 11.18 -9.85
CA PRO A 161 0.05 10.31 -10.22
C PRO A 161 1.25 10.32 -9.26
N SER A 162 1.47 11.43 -8.55
CA SER A 162 2.53 11.56 -7.53
C SER A 162 2.27 10.72 -6.27
N LEU A 163 1.04 10.23 -6.08
CA LEU A 163 0.65 9.43 -4.92
C LEU A 163 1.54 8.21 -4.73
N LEU A 164 1.90 7.53 -5.82
CA LEU A 164 2.73 6.32 -5.80
C LEU A 164 4.15 6.56 -5.28
N LEU A 165 4.63 7.81 -5.30
CA LEU A 165 5.97 8.20 -4.89
C LEU A 165 5.99 9.03 -3.62
N THR A 166 4.82 9.40 -3.09
CA THR A 166 4.69 10.23 -1.89
C THR A 166 5.48 9.68 -0.68
N PRO A 167 5.55 8.35 -0.42
CA PRO A 167 6.35 7.83 0.70
C PRO A 167 7.84 8.14 0.60
N LEU A 168 8.36 8.43 -0.61
CA LEU A 168 9.76 8.77 -0.85
C LEU A 168 10.06 10.26 -0.69
N MET A 169 9.04 11.12 -0.82
CA MET A 169 9.21 12.58 -0.83
C MET A 169 9.11 13.16 0.58
N ASP A 170 8.14 12.68 1.36
CA ASP A 170 7.88 13.17 2.70
C ASP A 170 8.42 12.16 3.71
N ASN A 171 9.69 12.30 4.11
CA ASN A 171 10.20 11.58 5.27
C ASN A 171 9.96 12.42 6.52
N PRO A 172 8.99 12.06 7.38
CA PRO A 172 8.71 12.80 8.60
C PRO A 172 9.92 12.71 9.52
N ALA A 173 10.29 13.83 10.15
CA ALA A 173 11.35 13.82 11.17
C ALA A 173 10.98 12.81 12.26
N LEU A 174 11.85 11.83 12.49
CA LEU A 174 11.64 10.84 13.53
C LEU A 174 11.86 11.47 14.91
N PRO A 175 11.21 10.95 15.97
CA PRO A 175 11.64 11.21 17.34
C PRO A 175 13.14 10.89 17.49
N SER A 176 13.84 11.66 18.33
CA SER A 176 15.28 11.48 18.56
C SER A 176 15.62 10.04 18.93
N GLY A 177 16.47 9.39 18.13
CA GLY A 177 16.87 7.99 18.31
C GLY A 177 16.15 6.96 17.41
N GLY A 178 15.13 7.37 16.66
CA GLY A 178 14.47 6.49 15.69
C GLY A 178 15.32 6.22 14.45
N ILE A 179 15.42 4.95 14.04
CA ILE A 179 15.99 4.58 12.74
C ILE A 179 14.84 4.55 11.72
N PRO A 180 14.91 5.34 10.62
CA PRO A 180 13.85 5.31 9.62
C PRO A 180 13.82 3.94 8.96
N MET A 181 12.64 3.30 9.00
CA MET A 181 12.37 2.19 8.10
C MET A 181 12.43 2.71 6.66
N THR A 182 13.05 1.94 5.76
CA THR A 182 13.08 2.28 4.34
C THR A 182 11.65 2.40 3.81
N PRO A 183 11.23 3.56 3.27
CA PRO A 183 9.87 3.74 2.79
C PRO A 183 9.56 2.75 1.65
N ILE A 184 8.37 2.18 1.67
CA ILE A 184 7.90 1.20 0.68
C ILE A 184 6.77 1.83 -0.12
N THR A 185 6.95 1.92 -1.44
CA THR A 185 5.89 2.44 -2.32
C THR A 185 4.81 1.38 -2.61
N PRO A 186 3.61 1.81 -3.04
CA PRO A 186 2.54 0.88 -3.40
C PRO A 186 2.82 0.09 -4.69
N ILE A 187 3.81 0.50 -5.48
CA ILE A 187 3.98 0.09 -6.87
C ILE A 187 4.13 -1.44 -7.00
N ALA A 188 4.96 -2.07 -6.16
CA ALA A 188 5.22 -3.51 -6.24
C ALA A 188 3.96 -4.35 -5.92
N GLY A 189 3.22 -3.97 -4.88
CA GLY A 189 2.00 -4.67 -4.48
C GLY A 189 0.88 -4.53 -5.53
N LEU A 190 0.78 -3.37 -6.17
CA LEU A 190 -0.20 -3.15 -7.24
C LEU A 190 0.21 -3.84 -8.56
N PHE A 191 1.50 -3.92 -8.87
CA PHE A 191 1.97 -4.76 -9.99
C PHE A 191 1.63 -6.23 -9.73
N ARG A 192 1.82 -6.74 -8.50
CA ARG A 192 1.43 -8.12 -8.14
C ARG A 192 -0.03 -8.39 -8.47
N TRP A 193 -0.93 -7.47 -8.15
CA TRP A 193 -2.35 -7.59 -8.51
C TRP A 193 -2.53 -7.76 -10.02
N CYS A 194 -1.92 -6.88 -10.81
CA CYS A 194 -2.07 -6.88 -12.26
C CYS A 194 -1.45 -8.15 -12.88
N ILE A 195 -0.27 -8.56 -12.42
CA ILE A 195 0.47 -9.73 -12.90
C ILE A 195 -0.29 -11.03 -12.62
N LEU A 196 -0.83 -11.19 -11.40
CA LEU A 196 -1.48 -12.44 -11.00
C LEU A 196 -2.96 -12.51 -11.40
N SER A 197 -3.63 -11.37 -11.66
CA SER A 197 -5.05 -11.35 -12.03
C SER A 197 -5.44 -12.29 -13.18
N PRO A 198 -4.68 -12.46 -14.29
CA PRO A 198 -5.06 -13.35 -15.39
C PRO A 198 -5.21 -14.81 -14.94
N LEU A 199 -4.46 -15.21 -13.91
CA LEU A 199 -4.40 -16.60 -13.43
C LEU A 199 -5.46 -16.92 -12.38
N ARG A 200 -6.12 -15.90 -11.84
CA ARG A 200 -7.17 -16.03 -10.81
C ARG A 200 -8.58 -16.02 -11.37
N PHE A 201 -8.72 -15.70 -12.65
CA PHE A 201 -9.99 -15.65 -13.34
C PHE A 201 -10.54 -17.06 -13.59
N ASP A 202 -11.67 -17.38 -12.99
CA ASP A 202 -12.50 -18.50 -13.43
C ASP A 202 -13.28 -18.11 -14.70
N ILE A 203 -13.47 -19.05 -15.62
CA ILE A 203 -13.95 -18.82 -16.99
C ILE A 203 -15.48 -18.60 -17.04
N THR A 204 -16.17 -18.67 -15.89
CA THR A 204 -17.59 -18.98 -15.82
C THR A 204 -18.56 -17.78 -15.79
N VAL A 205 -18.10 -16.52 -15.73
CA VAL A 205 -19.02 -15.34 -15.60
C VAL A 205 -18.57 -14.14 -16.44
N ASN A 206 -19.21 -13.88 -17.59
CA ASN A 206 -18.69 -12.97 -18.62
C ASN A 206 -18.81 -11.45 -18.33
N GLY A 207 -19.83 -10.97 -17.62
CA GLY A 207 -20.12 -9.51 -17.52
C GLY A 207 -19.22 -8.76 -16.54
N GLU A 208 -19.29 -9.08 -15.24
CA GLU A 208 -18.50 -8.42 -14.20
C GLU A 208 -16.99 -8.65 -14.34
N GLN A 209 -16.62 -9.76 -14.99
CA GLN A 209 -15.24 -10.14 -15.22
C GLN A 209 -14.56 -9.25 -16.28
N GLU A 210 -15.31 -8.76 -17.27
CA GLU A 210 -14.76 -7.87 -18.30
C GLU A 210 -14.41 -6.49 -17.72
N ASP A 211 -15.31 -5.93 -16.91
CA ASP A 211 -15.05 -4.67 -16.20
C ASP A 211 -13.85 -4.79 -15.27
N ARG A 212 -13.75 -5.91 -14.55
CA ARG A 212 -12.60 -6.17 -13.67
C ARG A 212 -11.29 -6.28 -14.46
N LYS A 213 -11.29 -6.98 -15.61
CA LYS A 213 -10.14 -7.05 -16.53
C LYS A 213 -9.72 -5.66 -17.02
N LYS A 214 -10.68 -4.82 -17.40
CA LYS A 214 -10.43 -3.42 -17.80
C LYS A 214 -9.79 -2.62 -16.66
N SER A 215 -10.27 -2.76 -15.43
CA SER A 215 -9.67 -2.09 -14.26
C SER A 215 -8.22 -2.52 -14.01
N TYR A 216 -7.90 -3.81 -14.07
CA TYR A 216 -6.51 -4.26 -13.93
C TYR A 216 -5.61 -3.74 -15.06
N SER A 217 -6.09 -3.75 -16.30
CA SER A 217 -5.32 -3.20 -17.44
C SER A 217 -5.08 -1.69 -17.28
N LYS A 218 -6.09 -0.93 -16.82
CA LYS A 218 -5.94 0.50 -16.51
C LYS A 218 -4.89 0.72 -15.41
N ILE A 219 -4.96 -0.02 -14.31
CA ILE A 219 -3.98 0.10 -13.22
C ILE A 219 -2.56 -0.26 -13.71
N GLN A 220 -2.40 -1.36 -14.46
CA GLN A 220 -1.12 -1.74 -15.06
C GLN A 220 -0.54 -0.58 -15.88
N GLN A 221 -1.34 0.03 -16.76
CA GLN A 221 -0.90 1.16 -17.57
C GLN A 221 -0.48 2.37 -16.70
N LEU A 222 -1.30 2.76 -15.73
CA LEU A 222 -1.00 3.88 -14.83
C LEU A 222 0.28 3.66 -14.02
N LEU A 223 0.54 2.43 -13.58
CA LEU A 223 1.78 2.06 -12.90
C LEU A 223 2.98 2.18 -13.85
N MET A 224 2.85 1.67 -15.07
CA MET A 224 3.90 1.76 -16.10
C MET A 224 4.25 3.21 -16.44
N ASP A 225 3.25 4.06 -16.65
CA ASP A 225 3.44 5.49 -16.92
C ASP A 225 4.13 6.21 -15.74
N SER A 226 3.78 5.83 -14.52
CA SER A 226 4.39 6.38 -13.31
C SER A 226 5.85 5.94 -13.15
N VAL A 227 6.17 4.67 -13.43
CA VAL A 227 7.54 4.15 -13.40
C VAL A 227 8.40 4.77 -14.50
N LEU A 228 7.89 4.87 -15.73
CA LEU A 228 8.64 5.45 -16.83
C LEU A 228 8.94 6.95 -16.63
N ARG A 229 8.04 7.70 -15.98
CA ARG A 229 8.30 9.10 -15.57
C ARG A 229 9.45 9.24 -14.57
N LEU A 230 9.80 8.19 -13.83
CA LEU A 230 10.96 8.23 -12.92
C LEU A 230 12.28 8.33 -13.68
N LYS A 231 12.36 7.76 -14.89
CA LYS A 231 13.55 7.78 -15.74
C LYS A 231 14.04 9.21 -16.00
N SER A 232 13.11 10.15 -16.18
CA SER A 232 13.41 11.57 -16.40
C SER A 232 13.67 12.37 -15.13
N SER A 233 13.30 11.86 -13.95
CA SER A 233 13.23 12.66 -12.72
C SER A 233 14.53 12.65 -11.89
N GLY A 234 15.45 11.70 -12.11
CA GLY A 234 16.76 11.61 -11.43
C GLY A 234 16.74 11.36 -9.90
N THR A 235 15.61 11.60 -9.23
CA THR A 235 15.48 11.74 -7.77
C THR A 235 15.02 10.47 -7.03
N ASN A 236 14.38 9.51 -7.70
CA ASN A 236 13.71 8.38 -7.02
C ASN A 236 14.23 7.00 -7.47
N LYS A 237 15.52 6.72 -7.19
CA LYS A 237 16.19 5.44 -7.53
C LYS A 237 15.72 4.24 -6.69
N HIS A 238 14.89 4.47 -5.66
CA HIS A 238 14.49 3.45 -4.69
C HIS A 238 12.96 3.27 -4.61
N ALA A 239 12.27 3.38 -5.75
CA ALA A 239 10.82 3.27 -5.76
C ALA A 239 10.31 1.83 -5.58
N ILE A 240 11.01 0.82 -6.09
CA ILE A 240 10.50 -0.56 -6.15
C ILE A 240 11.47 -1.53 -5.47
N SER A 241 10.98 -2.28 -4.49
CA SER A 241 11.76 -3.33 -3.83
C SER A 241 11.95 -4.54 -4.75
N ALA A 242 13.20 -4.93 -4.99
CA ALA A 242 13.52 -6.18 -5.69
C ALA A 242 12.92 -7.40 -4.99
N GLN A 243 12.87 -7.39 -3.64
CA GLN A 243 12.31 -8.47 -2.85
C GLN A 243 10.80 -8.64 -3.07
N HIS A 244 10.05 -7.55 -3.20
CA HIS A 244 8.59 -7.62 -3.45
C HIS A 244 8.28 -8.11 -4.87
N LEU A 245 9.08 -7.69 -5.86
CA LEU A 245 8.99 -8.26 -7.21
C LEU A 245 9.36 -9.74 -7.21
N ALA A 246 10.44 -10.12 -6.52
CA ALA A 246 10.87 -11.51 -6.39
C ALA A 246 9.78 -12.40 -5.75
N ALA A 247 9.09 -11.90 -4.72
CA ALA A 247 7.94 -12.59 -4.13
C ALA A 247 6.83 -12.84 -5.18
N THR A 248 6.52 -11.84 -6.00
CA THR A 248 5.54 -11.98 -7.10
C THR A 248 5.98 -13.02 -8.12
N VAL A 249 7.27 -13.04 -8.51
CA VAL A 249 7.83 -14.04 -9.44
C VAL A 249 7.70 -15.45 -8.89
N ARG A 250 7.96 -15.66 -7.58
CA ARG A 250 7.82 -16.97 -6.92
C ARG A 250 6.36 -17.45 -6.93
N VAL A 251 5.42 -16.58 -6.58
CA VAL A 251 3.99 -16.90 -6.61
C VAL A 251 3.54 -17.23 -8.04
N LEU A 252 3.96 -16.44 -9.03
CA LEU A 252 3.67 -16.71 -10.44
C LEU A 252 4.20 -18.09 -10.86
N THR A 253 5.48 -18.35 -10.59
CA THR A 253 6.13 -19.62 -10.94
C THR A 253 5.42 -20.81 -10.31
N THR A 254 5.09 -20.71 -9.02
CA THR A 254 4.37 -21.76 -8.29
C THR A 254 2.97 -22.00 -8.89
N THR A 255 2.26 -20.93 -9.24
CA THR A 255 0.92 -21.01 -9.85
C THR A 255 0.98 -21.68 -11.23
N LEU A 256 1.96 -21.30 -12.06
CA LEU A 256 2.16 -21.88 -13.39
C LEU A 256 2.54 -23.37 -13.34
N GLN A 257 3.29 -23.78 -12.32
CA GLN A 257 3.67 -25.18 -12.11
C GLN A 257 2.51 -26.03 -11.55
N THR A 258 1.70 -25.46 -10.66
CA THR A 258 0.62 -26.19 -9.96
C THR A 258 -0.63 -26.35 -10.83
N CYS A 259 -0.93 -25.37 -11.69
CA CYS A 259 -2.16 -25.35 -12.47
C CYS A 259 -1.91 -25.77 -13.93
N THR A 260 -2.20 -27.04 -14.24
CA THR A 260 -2.03 -27.63 -15.57
C THR A 260 -3.05 -27.16 -16.61
N ASN A 261 -4.24 -26.74 -16.17
CA ASN A 261 -5.37 -26.36 -17.04
C ASN A 261 -5.51 -24.85 -17.28
N ILE A 262 -4.47 -24.04 -17.05
CA ILE A 262 -4.53 -22.60 -17.34
C ILE A 262 -4.53 -22.38 -18.86
N ASN A 263 -5.48 -21.58 -19.34
CA ASN A 263 -5.55 -21.09 -20.72
C ASN A 263 -4.23 -20.42 -21.12
N SER A 264 -3.65 -20.82 -22.26
CA SER A 264 -2.38 -20.27 -22.75
C SER A 264 -2.39 -18.74 -22.85
N ALA A 265 -3.50 -18.14 -23.31
CA ALA A 265 -3.61 -16.69 -23.44
C ALA A 265 -3.55 -15.96 -22.08
N LEU A 266 -4.12 -16.55 -21.02
CA LEU A 266 -4.07 -15.98 -19.68
C LEU A 266 -2.67 -16.14 -19.05
N ARG A 267 -2.03 -17.29 -19.30
CA ARG A 267 -0.63 -17.53 -18.94
C ARG A 267 0.29 -16.50 -19.58
N ASP A 268 0.16 -16.30 -20.89
CA ASP A 268 0.97 -15.36 -21.66
C ASP A 268 0.75 -13.92 -21.16
N LEU A 269 -0.51 -13.52 -20.92
CA LEU A 269 -0.83 -12.19 -20.40
C LEU A 269 -0.19 -11.93 -19.03
N ALA A 270 -0.17 -12.91 -18.12
CA ALA A 270 0.47 -12.77 -16.81
C ALA A 270 1.99 -12.59 -16.94
N MET A 271 2.64 -13.41 -17.78
CA MET A 271 4.08 -13.33 -18.05
C MET A 271 4.47 -12.03 -18.77
N GLU A 272 3.64 -11.57 -19.69
CA GLU A 272 3.80 -10.28 -20.38
C GLU A 272 3.75 -9.12 -19.39
N ARG A 273 2.74 -9.07 -18.51
CA ARG A 273 2.62 -8.01 -17.48
C ARG A 273 3.82 -8.00 -16.54
N LEU A 274 4.34 -9.18 -16.17
CA LEU A 274 5.56 -9.28 -15.36
C LEU A 274 6.77 -8.73 -16.12
N ALA A 275 6.96 -9.15 -17.37
CA ALA A 275 8.08 -8.70 -18.19
C ALA A 275 8.08 -7.18 -18.38
N GLN A 276 6.90 -6.61 -18.67
CA GLN A 276 6.70 -5.16 -18.79
C GLN A 276 7.06 -4.44 -17.48
N ALA A 277 6.51 -4.88 -16.34
CA ALA A 277 6.77 -4.26 -15.03
C ALA A 277 8.27 -4.26 -14.68
N VAL A 278 8.95 -5.40 -14.84
CA VAL A 278 10.38 -5.52 -14.56
C VAL A 278 11.20 -4.70 -15.55
N SER A 279 10.91 -4.78 -16.85
CA SER A 279 11.64 -4.03 -17.88
C SER A 279 11.53 -2.52 -17.68
N ALA A 280 10.33 -2.00 -17.40
CA ALA A 280 10.15 -0.57 -17.15
C ALA A 280 10.91 -0.13 -15.90
N ALA A 281 10.79 -0.89 -14.81
CA ALA A 281 11.47 -0.59 -13.55
C ALA A 281 13.01 -0.64 -13.67
N MET A 282 13.55 -1.60 -14.43
CA MET A 282 14.98 -1.68 -14.74
C MET A 282 15.42 -0.50 -15.65
N SER A 283 14.61 -0.15 -16.65
CA SER A 283 14.90 0.96 -17.57
C SER A 283 14.91 2.33 -16.86
N ALA A 284 14.07 2.48 -15.84
CA ALA A 284 13.98 3.69 -15.01
C ALA A 284 15.01 3.70 -13.86
N ASN A 285 15.75 2.60 -13.68
CA ASN A 285 16.69 2.38 -12.59
C ASN A 285 16.10 2.71 -11.21
N CYS A 286 14.86 2.29 -10.97
CA CYS A 286 14.12 2.58 -9.74
C CYS A 286 13.98 1.36 -8.81
N ILE A 287 14.61 0.24 -9.16
CA ILE A 287 14.65 -0.97 -8.32
C ILE A 287 15.80 -0.86 -7.31
N TYR A 288 15.52 -1.18 -6.05
CA TYR A 288 16.51 -1.29 -4.98
C TYR A 288 16.54 -2.68 -4.33
N GLY A 289 17.61 -3.00 -3.60
CA GLY A 289 17.83 -4.32 -3.03
C GLY A 289 18.52 -5.29 -3.99
N ASN A 290 18.32 -6.60 -3.78
CA ASN A 290 19.02 -7.65 -4.51
C ASN A 290 18.45 -7.86 -5.94
N LYS A 291 18.94 -7.07 -6.89
CA LYS A 291 18.57 -7.19 -8.32
C LYS A 291 19.00 -8.53 -8.94
N GLN A 292 20.13 -9.09 -8.49
CA GLN A 292 20.66 -10.34 -9.05
C GLN A 292 19.75 -11.53 -8.71
N GLU A 293 19.23 -11.59 -7.48
CA GLU A 293 18.25 -12.59 -7.07
C GLU A 293 16.96 -12.49 -7.91
N LEU A 294 16.46 -11.27 -8.16
CA LEU A 294 15.30 -11.07 -9.04
C LEU A 294 15.55 -11.61 -10.45
N LEU A 295 16.72 -11.31 -11.04
CA LEU A 295 17.09 -11.80 -12.38
C LEU A 295 17.23 -13.33 -12.39
N ALA A 296 17.84 -13.92 -11.35
CA ALA A 296 17.95 -15.37 -11.22
C ALA A 296 16.57 -16.06 -11.15
N LEU A 297 15.61 -15.46 -10.45
CA LEU A 297 14.23 -15.98 -10.37
C LEU A 297 13.45 -15.86 -11.69
N LEU A 298 13.82 -14.93 -12.58
CA LEU A 298 13.20 -14.78 -13.90
C LEU A 298 13.75 -15.79 -14.92
N GLN A 299 14.95 -16.34 -14.70
CA GLN A 299 15.61 -17.24 -15.64
C GLN A 299 14.80 -18.51 -15.98
N PRO A 300 14.09 -19.18 -15.05
CA PRO A 300 13.23 -20.31 -15.41
C PRO A 300 12.05 -19.91 -16.30
N LEU A 301 11.55 -18.67 -16.15
CA LEU A 301 10.41 -18.16 -16.90
C LEU A 301 10.79 -17.67 -18.30
N SER A 302 12.07 -17.36 -18.56
CA SER A 302 12.51 -16.89 -19.88
C SER A 302 12.33 -17.92 -20.98
N TYR A 303 12.42 -19.21 -20.64
CA TYR A 303 12.16 -20.29 -21.60
C TYR A 303 10.67 -20.40 -22.00
N GLN A 304 9.78 -19.73 -21.26
CA GLN A 304 8.32 -19.81 -21.46
C GLN A 304 7.75 -18.55 -22.11
N HIS A 305 8.47 -17.42 -22.08
CA HIS A 305 7.97 -16.16 -22.65
C HIS A 305 9.09 -15.24 -23.16
N PHE A 306 9.00 -14.85 -24.44
CA PHE A 306 10.04 -14.09 -25.13
C PHE A 306 10.34 -12.72 -24.50
N LEU A 307 9.34 -12.01 -23.95
CA LEU A 307 9.61 -10.71 -23.30
C LEU A 307 10.43 -10.84 -22.01
N ILE A 308 10.31 -11.98 -21.29
CA ILE A 308 11.12 -12.23 -20.10
C ILE A 308 12.56 -12.51 -20.53
N GLU A 309 12.74 -13.33 -21.56
CA GLU A 309 14.05 -13.56 -22.17
C GLU A 309 14.72 -12.26 -22.61
N TRP A 310 13.99 -11.41 -23.35
CA TRP A 310 14.48 -10.12 -23.80
C TRP A 310 14.87 -9.20 -22.63
N THR A 311 14.07 -9.20 -21.56
CA THR A 311 14.36 -8.46 -20.31
C THR A 311 15.69 -8.92 -19.71
N LEU A 312 15.92 -10.24 -19.61
CA LEU A 312 17.17 -10.78 -19.07
C LEU A 312 18.37 -10.43 -19.95
N GLN A 313 18.28 -10.59 -21.26
CA GLN A 313 19.38 -10.27 -22.18
C GLN A 313 19.77 -8.79 -22.10
N THR A 314 18.79 -7.90 -21.98
CA THR A 314 18.99 -6.44 -21.94
C THR A 314 19.66 -5.96 -20.66
N TYR A 315 19.40 -6.61 -19.53
CA TYR A 315 19.81 -6.10 -18.21
C TYR A 315 20.86 -6.96 -17.49
N THR A 316 21.02 -8.24 -17.81
CA THR A 316 22.08 -9.09 -17.23
C THR A 316 23.48 -8.57 -17.58
N SER A 317 23.63 -8.05 -18.80
CA SER A 317 24.88 -7.46 -19.30
C SER A 317 25.22 -6.09 -18.68
N LYS A 318 24.24 -5.42 -18.05
CA LYS A 318 24.41 -4.10 -17.41
C LYS A 318 24.62 -4.16 -15.90
N THR A 319 24.47 -5.34 -15.30
CA THR A 319 24.57 -5.58 -13.85
C THR A 319 25.85 -6.31 -13.44
N ALA A 320 26.71 -6.66 -14.40
CA ALA A 320 28.08 -7.12 -14.20
C ALA A 320 29.04 -5.93 -14.25
#